data_AF-A0A6V7ILI8-F1
#
_entry.id   AF-A0A6V7ILI8-F1
#
_cell.length_a   1.000
_cell.length_b   1.000
_cell.length_c   1.000
_cell.angle_alpha   90.00
_cell.angle_beta   90.00
_cell.angle_gamma   90.00
#
_symmetry.space_group_name_H-M   'P 1'
#
loop_
_entity.id
_entity.type
_entity.pdbx_description
1 polymer ?
#
loop_
_entity_poly.entity_id
_entity_poly.type
_entity_poly.pdbx_seq_one_letter_code
_entity_poly.pdbx_strand_id
1 'polypeptide(L)' 'SCEGVAMTENLMEHIAHEMGMDPIEIRLKNLHEDHAEHITEMIKEIKVASDYDARMEAVTMFNK' A
#
# COMPACT_ATOMS: atom_id res chain seq x y z
N SER A 1 20.19 2.90 7.65
CA SER A 1 20.14 2.15 6.39
C SER A 1 18.69 1.94 5.99
N CYS A 2 18.27 2.53 4.87
CA CYS A 2 16.92 2.36 4.30
C CYS A 2 16.81 1.08 3.47
N GLU A 3 17.92 0.39 3.22
CA GLU A 3 18.02 -0.82 2.42
C GLU A 3 17.15 -1.95 2.97
N GLY A 4 17.08 -2.10 4.30
CA GLY A 4 16.22 -3.10 4.94
C GLY A 4 14.73 -2.88 4.63
N VAL A 5 14.27 -1.63 4.75
CA VAL A 5 12.88 -1.25 4.45
C VAL A 5 12.59 -1.45 2.96
N ALA A 6 13.48 -0.99 2.09
CA ALA A 6 13.33 -1.13 0.63
C ALA A 6 13.26 -2.60 0.19
N MET A 7 14.07 -3.48 0.78
CA MET A 7 14.01 -4.92 0.50
C MET A 7 12.65 -5.52 0.89
N THR A 8 12.14 -5.18 2.08
CA THR A 8 10.82 -5.66 2.54
C THR A 8 9.69 -5.12 1.67
N GLU A 9 9.73 -3.84 1.29
CA GLU A 9 8.73 -3.23 0.39
C GLU A 9 8.72 -3.89 -0.98
N ASN A 10 9.89 -4.15 -1.55
CA ASN A 10 10.02 -4.81 -2.85
C ASN A 10 9.48 -6.25 -2.81
N LEU A 11 9.70 -6.97 -1.71
CA LEU A 11 9.13 -8.31 -1.53
C LEU A 11 7.59 -8.28 -1.45
N MET A 12 7.02 -7.35 -0.68
CA MET A 12 5.58 -7.19 -0.58
C MET A 12 4.94 -6.77 -1.92
N GLU A 13 5.61 -5.91 -2.67
CA GLU A 13 5.19 -5.50 -4.02
C GLU A 13 5.15 -6.70 -4.98
N HIS A 14 6.21 -7.52 -4.98
CA HIS A 14 6.25 -8.73 -5.80
C HIS A 14 5.12 -9.71 -5.43
N ILE A 15 4.84 -9.91 -4.14
CA ILE A 15 3.74 -10.78 -3.72
C ILE A 15 2.39 -10.25 -4.21
N ALA A 16 2.15 -8.94 -4.08
CA ALA A 16 0.91 -8.31 -4.52
C ALA A 16 0.70 -8.46 -6.04
N HIS A 17 1.77 -8.25 -6.82
CA HIS A 17 1.76 -8.44 -8.27
C HIS A 17 1.40 -9.87 -8.67
N GLU A 18 2.10 -10.87 -8.10
CA GLU A 18 1.85 -12.27 -8.43
C GLU A 18 0.44 -12.74 -8.04
N MET A 19 -0.14 -12.14 -6.99
CA MET A 19 -1.49 -12.45 -6.53
C MET A 19 -2.59 -11.63 -7.22
N GLY A 20 -2.23 -10.61 -8.02
CA GLY A 20 -3.19 -9.68 -8.62
C GLY A 20 -3.98 -8.88 -7.57
N MET A 21 -3.38 -8.63 -6.40
CA MET A 21 -4.00 -7.93 -5.27
C MET A 21 -3.43 -6.53 -5.12
N ASP A 22 -4.17 -5.65 -4.43
CA ASP A 22 -3.67 -4.32 -4.11
C ASP A 22 -2.46 -4.39 -3.16
N PRO A 23 -1.32 -3.75 -3.52
CA PRO A 23 -0.12 -3.80 -2.68
C PRO A 23 -0.29 -3.14 -1.30
N ILE A 24 -1.18 -2.17 -1.13
CA ILE A 24 -1.45 -1.56 0.18
C ILE A 24 -2.25 -2.54 1.04
N GLU A 25 -3.23 -3.23 0.46
CA GLU A 25 -4.02 -4.26 1.14
C GLU A 25 -3.14 -5.43 1.64
N ILE A 26 -2.20 -5.90 0.82
CA ILE A 26 -1.24 -6.94 1.22
C ILE A 26 -0.41 -6.47 2.42
N ARG A 27 0.09 -5.23 2.39
CA ARG A 27 0.88 -4.68 3.50
C ARG A 27 0.05 -4.58 4.78
N LEU A 28 -1.17 -4.06 4.70
CA LEU A 28 -2.08 -3.94 5.84
C LEU A 28 -2.40 -5.30 6.48
N LYS A 29 -2.64 -6.33 5.67
CA LYS A 29 -2.90 -7.70 6.14
C LYS A 29 -1.70 -8.37 6.83
N ASN A 30 -0.48 -7.90 6.56
CA ASN A 30 0.77 -8.45 7.11
C ASN A 30 1.38 -7.58 8.22
N LEU A 31 0.65 -6.57 8.72
CA LEU A 31 1.10 -5.77 9.85
C LEU A 31 1.07 -6.57 11.16
N HIS A 32 2.01 -6.26 12.04
CA HIS A 32 1.98 -6.76 13.42
C HIS A 32 0.79 -6.16 14.17
N GLU A 33 0.08 -6.98 14.94
CA GLU A 33 -1.18 -6.61 15.62
C GLU A 33 -1.03 -5.35 16.48
N ASP A 34 0.07 -5.24 17.24
CA ASP A 34 0.40 -4.08 18.10
C ASP A 34 0.47 -2.74 17.35
N HIS A 35 0.59 -2.74 16.03
CA HIS A 35 0.75 -1.54 15.21
C HIS A 35 -0.33 -1.41 14.13
N ALA A 36 -1.14 -2.45 13.94
CA ALA A 36 -2.10 -2.52 12.85
C ALA A 36 -3.13 -1.39 12.90
N GLU A 37 -3.65 -1.08 14.09
CA GLU A 37 -4.66 -0.03 14.28
C GLU A 37 -4.11 1.35 13.88
N HIS A 38 -3.00 1.77 14.48
CA HIS A 38 -2.39 3.09 14.22
C HIS A 38 -1.95 3.26 12.77
N ILE A 39 -1.33 2.23 12.17
CA ILE A 39 -0.88 2.31 10.77
C ILE A 39 -2.07 2.35 9.82
N THR A 40 -3.14 1.60 10.09
CA THR A 40 -4.36 1.63 9.27
C THR A 40 -5.02 3.01 9.30
N GLU A 41 -5.08 3.64 10.48
CA GLU A 41 -5.59 4.99 10.63
C GLU A 41 -4.75 6.01 9.85
N MET A 42 -3.42 5.98 10.01
CA MET A 42 -2.51 6.86 9.26
C MET A 42 -2.65 6.68 7.75
N ILE A 43 -2.74 5.45 7.25
CA ILE A 43 -2.92 5.19 5.82
C ILE A 43 -4.25 5.78 5.33
N LYS A 44 -5.32 5.64 6.10
CA LYS A 44 -6.62 6.22 5.77
C LYS A 44 -6.54 7.75 5.67
N GLU A 45 -5.89 8.41 6.62
CA GLU A 45 -5.69 9.86 6.59
C GLU A 45 -4.87 10.30 5.37
N ILE A 46 -3.78 9.60 5.07
CA ILE A 46 -2.93 9.89 3.90
C ILE A 46 -3.71 9.73 2.60
N LYS A 47 -4.55 8.68 2.47
CA LYS A 47 -5.39 8.47 1.28
C LYS A 47 -6.34 9.64 1.05
N VAL A 48 -6.99 10.11 2.12
CA VAL A 48 -7.90 11.27 2.06
C VAL A 48 -7.13 12.54 1.73
N ALA A 49 -6.04 12.82 2.44
CA ALA A 49 -5.25 14.04 2.26
C ALA A 49 -4.61 14.16 0.87
N SER A 50 -4.44 13.05 0.15
CA SER A 50 -3.78 13.00 -1.17
C SER A 50 -4.72 12.75 -2.35
N ASP A 51 -6.04 12.71 -2.11
CA ASP A 51 -7.06 12.32 -3.09
C ASP A 51 -6.69 11.01 -3.82
N TYR A 52 -6.16 10.05 -3.07
CA TYR A 52 -5.51 8.86 -3.63
C TYR A 52 -6.44 8.08 -4.57
N ASP A 53 -7.67 7.82 -4.14
CA ASP A 53 -8.61 6.98 -4.89
C ASP A 53 -8.99 7.65 -6.23
N ALA A 54 -9.23 8.96 -6.23
CA ALA A 54 -9.52 9.71 -7.45
C ALA A 54 -8.33 9.72 -8.42
N ARG A 55 -7.11 9.85 -7.90
CA ARG A 55 -5.89 9.79 -8.72
C ARG A 55 -5.63 8.39 -9.28
N MET A 56 -5.89 7.35 -8.50
CA MET A 56 -5.77 5.96 -8.95
C MET A 56 -6.75 5.66 -10.09
N GLU A 57 -7.99 6.13 -9.96
CA GLU A 57 -8.99 6.02 -11.03
C GLU A 57 -8.54 6.74 -12.30
N ALA A 58 -8.04 7.98 -12.18
CA ALA A 58 -7.53 8.74 -13.32
C ALA A 58 -6.35 8.05 -14.02
N VAL A 59 -5.41 7.48 -13.26
CA VAL A 59 -4.27 6.71 -13.81
C VAL A 59 -4.77 5.44 -14.51
N THR A 60 -5.73 4.74 -13.91
CA THR A 60 -6.33 3.54 -14.51
C THR A 60 -7.05 3.87 -15.82
N MET A 61 -7.77 4.99 -15.89
CA MET A 61 -8.40 5.47 -17.12
C MET A 61 -7.37 5.86 -18.18
N PHE A 62 -6.25 6.46 -17.79
CA PHE A 62 -5.18 6.85 -18.72
C PHE A 62 -4.40 5.65 -19.30
N ASN A 63 -4.20 4.60 -18.50
CA ASN A 63 -3.47 3.40 -18.91
C ASN A 63 -4.33 2.35 -19.66
N LYS A 64 -5.65 2.58 -19.75
CA LYS A 64 -6.55 1.78 -20.60
C LYS A 64 -6.38 2.17 -22.07
#